data_AF-T0H4T5-F1
#
_entry.id   AF-T0H4T5-F1
#
_cell.length_a   1.000
_cell.length_b   1.000
_cell.length_c   1.000
_cell.angle_alpha   90.00
_cell.angle_beta   90.00
_cell.angle_gamma   90.00
#
_symmetry.space_group_name_H-M   'P 1'
#
loop_
_entity.id
_entity.type
_entity.pdbx_description
1 polymer ?
#
loop_
_entity_poly.entity_id
_entity_poly.type
_entity_poly.pdbx_seq_one_letter_code
_entity_poly.pdbx_strand_id
1 'polypeptide(L)'
;MARRYYIYYKQSGSGNLTVGKPSGYNKFLHNPDVKRMSFELPSDKGASQEAIGKFIQDFQRLNAGKFSISNAVTGTVSQPTPPAPKPPSGTGGTDPSPPSKIVVSGKVEPKKEEKDDNSIIILIGIALAIVFGPKLLKKRKR
;
A
#
# COMPACT_ATOMS: atom_id res chain seq x y z
N MET A 1 15.26 16.62 -7.68
CA MET A 1 15.09 16.00 -6.35
C MET A 1 14.54 14.59 -6.51
N ALA A 2 15.11 13.61 -5.82
CA ALA A 2 14.59 12.25 -5.82
C ALA A 2 13.23 12.21 -5.10
N ARG A 3 12.31 11.39 -5.58
CA ARG A 3 11.01 11.14 -4.93
C ARG A 3 11.07 9.76 -4.27
N ARG A 4 10.42 9.60 -3.13
CA ARG A 4 10.34 8.34 -2.41
C ARG A 4 8.88 8.04 -2.09
N TYR A 5 8.50 6.80 -2.32
CA TYR A 5 7.18 6.30 -1.98
C TYR A 5 7.23 5.66 -0.60
N TYR A 6 6.28 6.01 0.26
CA TYR A 6 6.16 5.51 1.62
C TYR A 6 4.83 4.78 1.77
N ILE A 7 4.85 3.59 2.36
CA ILE A 7 3.67 2.90 2.86
C ILE A 7 3.77 2.79 4.37
N TYR A 8 2.62 2.94 5.02
CA TYR A 8 2.40 2.60 6.40
C TYR A 8 1.54 1.35 6.43
N TYR A 9 1.85 0.42 7.33
CA TYR A 9 1.12 -0.82 7.43
C TYR A 9 0.68 -1.09 8.87
N LYS A 10 -0.35 -1.91 9.01
CA LYS A 10 -0.85 -2.40 10.30
C LYS A 10 -0.90 -3.92 10.26
N GLN A 11 -0.72 -4.54 11.42
CA GLN A 11 -0.93 -5.96 11.61
C GLN A 11 -2.43 -6.22 11.71
N SER A 12 -2.91 -7.21 10.97
CA SER A 12 -4.32 -7.64 10.97
C SER A 12 -4.54 -8.94 11.76
N GLY A 13 -3.49 -9.74 11.99
CA GLY A 13 -3.56 -10.97 12.80
C GLY A 13 -3.10 -10.77 14.26
N SER A 14 -3.32 -11.79 15.10
CA SER A 14 -2.80 -11.86 16.47
C SER A 14 -1.38 -12.46 16.52
N GLY A 15 -0.60 -12.10 17.54
CA GLY A 15 0.76 -12.61 17.77
C GLY A 15 1.89 -11.68 17.30
N ASN A 16 3.14 -12.13 17.45
CA ASN A 16 4.33 -11.39 17.02
C ASN A 16 4.70 -11.77 15.57
N LEU A 17 3.95 -11.24 14.60
CA LEU A 17 4.16 -11.54 13.20
C LEU A 17 5.30 -10.69 12.63
N THR A 18 6.12 -11.29 11.76
CA THR A 18 7.14 -10.56 11.00
C THR A 18 6.57 -10.14 9.65
N VAL A 19 6.73 -8.87 9.30
CA VAL A 19 6.31 -8.35 7.99
C VAL A 19 7.23 -8.86 6.88
N GLY A 20 6.66 -9.42 5.83
CA GLY A 20 7.34 -9.76 4.60
C GLY A 20 7.77 -8.49 3.85
N LYS A 21 9.03 -8.46 3.44
CA LYS A 21 9.67 -7.29 2.82
C LYS A 21 9.77 -7.48 1.30
N PRO A 22 9.15 -6.60 0.49
CA PRO A 22 9.38 -6.59 -0.95
C PRO A 22 10.87 -6.35 -1.29
N SER A 23 11.39 -7.02 -2.31
CA SER A 23 12.79 -6.92 -2.75
C SER A 23 12.90 -6.34 -4.17
N GLY A 24 14.10 -5.87 -4.53
CA GLY A 24 14.37 -5.29 -5.87
C GLY A 24 13.96 -3.84 -6.04
N TYR A 25 13.72 -3.10 -4.95
CA TYR A 25 13.36 -1.69 -4.98
C TYR A 25 14.56 -0.80 -4.64
N ASN A 26 14.76 0.28 -5.40
CA ASN A 26 15.89 1.18 -5.24
C ASN A 26 15.84 1.89 -3.86
N LYS A 27 16.97 1.88 -3.15
CA LYS A 27 17.12 2.44 -1.79
C LYS A 27 15.94 2.11 -0.88
N PHE A 28 15.55 0.84 -0.87
CA PHE A 28 14.50 0.33 0.00
C PHE A 28 14.87 0.52 1.47
N LEU A 29 13.92 1.01 2.25
CA LEU A 29 14.04 1.21 3.69
C LEU A 29 12.81 0.65 4.38
N HIS A 30 13.03 -0.10 5.45
CA HIS A 30 11.99 -0.62 6.33
C HIS A 30 12.26 -0.16 7.76
N ASN A 31 11.29 0.53 8.34
CA ASN A 31 11.29 0.92 9.75
C ASN A 31 10.12 0.20 10.46
N PRO A 32 10.41 -0.83 11.28
CA PRO A 32 9.38 -1.59 11.97
C PRO A 32 8.72 -0.80 13.12
N ASP A 33 9.43 0.14 13.75
CA ASP A 33 8.93 0.91 14.91
C ASP A 33 7.72 1.75 14.55
N VAL A 34 7.78 2.43 13.40
CA VAL A 34 6.66 3.22 12.85
C VAL A 34 5.86 2.46 11.79
N LYS A 35 6.11 1.15 11.64
CA LYS A 35 5.47 0.26 10.66
C LYS A 35 5.44 0.87 9.26
N ARG A 36 6.61 1.31 8.77
CA ARG A 36 6.75 2.01 7.49
C ARG A 36 7.75 1.32 6.58
N MET A 37 7.42 1.21 5.30
CA MET A 37 8.35 0.83 4.25
C MET A 37 8.41 1.89 3.16
N SER A 38 9.55 2.02 2.49
CA SER A 38 9.71 3.01 1.43
C SER A 38 10.78 2.64 0.44
N PHE A 39 10.71 3.21 -0.75
CA PHE A 39 11.74 3.08 -1.79
C PHE A 39 11.79 4.33 -2.68
N GLU A 40 12.96 4.59 -3.26
CA GLU A 40 13.14 5.70 -4.21
C GLU A 40 12.46 5.40 -5.53
N LEU A 41 11.61 6.33 -5.96
CA LEU A 41 10.93 6.27 -7.24
C LEU A 41 11.90 6.63 -8.37
N PRO A 42 11.76 5.96 -9.53
CA PRO A 42 12.37 6.41 -10.78
C PRO A 42 12.04 7.88 -11.08
N SER A 43 12.89 8.54 -11.87
CA SER A 43 12.60 9.91 -12.32
C SER A 43 11.47 9.95 -13.36
N ASP A 44 11.31 8.86 -14.12
CA ASP A 44 10.22 8.71 -15.08
C ASP A 44 8.88 8.44 -14.37
N LYS A 45 7.82 9.11 -14.83
CA LYS A 45 6.49 9.01 -14.22
C LYS A 45 5.81 7.66 -14.47
N GLY A 46 6.00 7.06 -15.66
CA GLY A 46 5.44 5.76 -16.00
C GLY A 46 6.09 4.65 -15.17
N ALA A 47 7.42 4.60 -15.18
CA ALA A 47 8.20 3.67 -14.37
C ALA A 47 7.93 3.84 -12.87
N SER A 48 7.64 5.06 -12.40
CA SER A 48 7.23 5.30 -11.01
C SER A 48 5.90 4.65 -10.67
N GLN A 49 4.88 4.78 -11.52
CA GLN A 49 3.58 4.17 -11.29
C GLN A 49 3.66 2.65 -11.31
N GLU A 50 4.42 2.08 -12.25
CA GLU A 50 4.67 0.64 -12.31
C GLU A 50 5.40 0.12 -11.07
N ALA A 51 6.46 0.82 -10.63
CA ALA A 51 7.19 0.44 -9.44
C ALA A 51 6.30 0.49 -8.19
N ILE A 52 5.43 1.50 -8.07
CA ILE A 52 4.45 1.59 -6.97
C ILE A 52 3.47 0.42 -7.02
N GLY A 53 2.89 0.14 -8.20
CA GLY A 53 1.93 -0.95 -8.38
C GLY A 53 2.54 -2.30 -8.00
N LYS A 54 3.73 -2.59 -8.52
CA LYS A 54 4.48 -3.81 -8.20
C LYS A 54 4.81 -3.89 -6.71
N PHE A 55 5.19 -2.77 -6.09
CA PHE A 55 5.51 -2.71 -4.66
C PHE A 55 4.31 -3.05 -3.78
N ILE A 56 3.14 -2.47 -4.09
CA ILE A 56 1.90 -2.75 -3.38
C ILE A 56 1.51 -4.23 -3.56
N GLN A 57 1.60 -4.74 -4.78
CA GLN A 57 1.28 -6.14 -5.09
C GLN A 57 2.22 -7.11 -4.35
N ASP A 58 3.52 -6.85 -4.37
CA ASP A 58 4.51 -7.64 -3.64
C ASP A 58 4.26 -7.59 -2.13
N PHE A 59 3.97 -6.40 -1.59
CA PHE A 59 3.63 -6.26 -0.17
C PHE A 59 2.40 -7.10 0.19
N GLN A 60 1.32 -7.00 -0.58
CA GLN A 60 0.09 -7.74 -0.33
C GLN A 60 0.31 -9.25 -0.46
N ARG A 61 1.05 -9.70 -1.49
CA ARG A 61 1.37 -11.12 -1.70
C ARG A 61 2.16 -11.70 -0.53
N LEU A 62 3.17 -10.97 -0.05
CA LEU A 62 4.04 -11.43 1.05
C LEU A 62 3.36 -11.36 2.42
N ASN A 63 2.36 -10.50 2.56
CA ASN A 63 1.72 -10.20 3.85
C ASN A 63 0.23 -10.54 3.91
N ALA A 64 -0.28 -11.31 2.95
CA ALA A 64 -1.69 -11.67 2.86
C ALA A 64 -2.20 -12.24 4.20
N GLY A 65 -3.28 -11.66 4.71
CA GLY A 65 -3.90 -12.05 6.00
C GLY A 65 -3.12 -11.66 7.26
N LYS A 66 -1.90 -11.10 7.14
CA LYS A 66 -1.05 -10.74 8.28
C LYS A 66 -0.89 -9.24 8.44
N PHE A 67 -0.65 -8.52 7.35
CA PHE A 67 -0.53 -7.06 7.34
C PHE A 67 -1.31 -6.43 6.21
N SER A 68 -1.79 -5.21 6.45
CA SER A 68 -2.49 -4.40 5.46
C SER A 68 -1.88 -3.00 5.40
N ILE A 69 -1.88 -2.40 4.21
CA ILE A 69 -1.47 -1.00 4.04
C ILE A 69 -2.54 -0.13 4.68
N SER A 70 -2.15 0.73 5.62
CA SER A 70 -3.03 1.69 6.29
C SER A 70 -3.00 3.06 5.64
N ASN A 71 -1.85 3.46 5.07
CA ASN A 71 -1.70 4.72 4.38
C ASN A 71 -0.52 4.64 3.39
N ALA A 72 -0.52 5.48 2.36
CA ALA A 72 0.60 5.63 1.45
C ALA A 72 0.76 7.08 0.99
N VAL A 73 2.01 7.53 0.84
CA VAL A 73 2.34 8.90 0.44
C VAL A 73 3.61 8.93 -0.41
N THR A 74 3.66 9.84 -1.38
CA THR A 74 4.89 10.15 -2.10
C THR A 74 5.48 11.44 -1.55
N GLY A 75 6.75 11.42 -1.16
CA GLY A 75 7.48 12.60 -0.68
C GLY A 75 8.71 12.88 -1.52
N THR A 76 9.16 14.14 -1.55
CA THR A 76 10.49 14.49 -2.03
C THR A 76 11.52 14.13 -0.97
N VAL A 77 12.63 13.52 -1.38
CA VAL A 77 13.79 13.31 -0.51
C VAL A 77 14.76 14.44 -0.81
N SER A 78 14.93 15.34 0.14
CA SER A 78 16.10 16.20 0.15
C SER A 78 17.29 15.30 0.45
N GLN A 79 18.13 15.07 -0.55
CA GLN A 79 19.44 14.50 -0.30
C GLN A 79 20.14 15.42 0.71
N PRO A 80 20.62 14.92 1.86
CA PRO A 80 21.43 15.77 2.73
C PRO A 80 22.60 16.25 1.88
N THR A 81 22.69 17.56 1.70
CA THR A 81 23.89 18.20 1.16
C THR A 81 25.05 17.66 2.00
N PRO A 82 26.16 17.20 1.40
CA PRO A 82 27.38 16.95 2.17
C PRO A 82 27.60 18.16 3.08
N PRO A 83 27.96 17.98 4.37
CA PRO A 83 28.15 19.11 5.25
C PRO A 83 29.12 20.08 4.58
N ALA A 84 28.61 21.25 4.19
CA ALA A 84 29.46 22.32 3.69
C ALA A 84 30.46 22.65 4.81
N PRO A 85 31.73 22.97 4.49
CA PRO A 85 32.67 23.42 5.50
C PRO A 85 32.03 24.56 6.30
N LYS A 86 31.95 24.35 7.60
CA LYS A 86 31.21 25.17 8.58
C LYS A 86 31.51 26.66 8.37
N PRO A 87 30.54 27.48 7.92
CA PRO A 87 30.68 28.92 7.94
C PRO A 87 30.61 29.45 9.38
N PRO A 88 31.33 30.53 9.72
CA PRO A 88 31.27 31.12 11.06
C PRO A 88 29.85 31.63 11.38
N SER A 89 29.42 31.42 12.62
CA SER A 89 28.08 31.69 13.15
C SER A 89 27.47 33.02 12.67
N GLY A 90 26.27 32.96 12.10
CA GLY A 90 25.45 34.12 11.78
C GLY A 90 23.98 33.74 11.67
N THR A 91 23.16 34.38 12.49
CA THR A 91 21.71 34.33 12.65
C THR A 91 20.88 34.43 11.36
N GLY A 92 19.75 33.72 11.28
CA GLY A 92 18.67 34.03 10.32
C GLY A 92 17.78 32.83 10.01
N GLY A 93 16.55 32.80 10.53
CA GLY A 93 15.63 31.68 10.38
C GLY A 93 14.92 31.60 9.03
N THR A 94 14.39 30.42 8.72
CA THR A 94 13.05 30.26 8.12
C THR A 94 12.58 28.82 8.31
N ASP A 95 11.37 28.68 8.86
CA ASP A 95 10.64 27.43 9.07
C ASP A 95 10.37 26.71 7.72
N PRO A 96 10.67 25.41 7.58
CA PRO A 96 10.32 24.67 6.37
C PRO A 96 8.82 24.30 6.40
N SER A 97 8.07 24.98 5.53
CA SER A 97 6.66 24.72 5.18
C SER A 97 6.32 23.22 5.11
N PRO A 98 5.14 22.79 5.63
CA PRO A 98 4.79 21.39 5.71
C PRO A 98 4.60 20.75 4.31
N PRO A 99 4.90 19.44 4.16
CA PRO A 99 4.80 18.75 2.88
C PRO A 99 3.35 18.72 2.38
N SER A 100 3.16 19.13 1.12
CA SER A 100 1.88 19.06 0.41
C SER A 100 1.33 17.63 0.44
N LYS A 101 0.19 17.46 1.11
CA LYS A 101 -0.57 16.20 1.11
C LYS A 101 -1.04 15.92 -0.32
N ILE A 102 -0.47 14.92 -0.97
CA ILE A 102 -1.09 14.35 -2.17
C ILE A 102 -2.23 13.46 -1.67
N VAL A 103 -3.45 13.99 -1.72
CA VAL A 103 -4.67 13.21 -1.50
C VAL A 103 -4.80 12.24 -2.68
N VAL A 104 -4.48 10.97 -2.46
CA VAL A 104 -4.91 9.91 -3.37
C VAL A 104 -6.40 9.70 -3.09
N SER A 105 -7.25 10.43 -3.81
CA SER A 105 -8.68 10.16 -3.88
C SER A 105 -8.89 8.88 -4.68
N GLY A 106 -8.68 7.74 -4.03
CA GLY A 106 -9.37 6.53 -4.39
C GLY A 106 -10.78 6.66 -3.83
N LYS A 107 -11.73 7.07 -4.67
CA LYS A 107 -13.16 7.05 -4.33
C LYS A 107 -13.56 5.60 -4.07
N VAL A 108 -13.47 5.18 -2.81
CA VAL A 108 -14.22 4.04 -2.31
C VAL A 108 -15.40 4.64 -1.57
N GLU A 109 -16.56 4.58 -2.21
CA GLU A 109 -17.83 4.91 -1.57
C GLU A 109 -17.94 4.18 -0.23
N PRO A 110 -18.32 4.88 0.86
CA PRO A 110 -18.47 4.24 2.15
C PRO A 110 -19.78 3.47 2.13
N LYS A 111 -19.73 2.18 1.78
CA LYS A 111 -20.80 1.28 2.21
C LYS A 111 -20.56 0.95 3.67
N LYS A 112 -21.38 1.62 4.50
CA LYS A 112 -21.70 1.25 5.88
C LYS A 112 -21.75 -0.27 6.03
N GLU A 113 -21.04 -0.70 7.06
CA GLU A 113 -21.38 -1.76 8.01
C GLU A 113 -22.39 -2.83 7.55
N GLU A 114 -21.94 -4.08 7.51
CA GLU A 114 -22.53 -5.10 8.36
C GLU A 114 -21.52 -6.23 8.58
N LYS A 115 -21.33 -6.58 9.85
CA LYS A 115 -20.88 -7.93 10.20
C LYS A 115 -21.87 -8.88 9.54
N ASP A 116 -21.41 -9.91 8.85
CA ASP A 116 -22.05 -11.21 8.93
C ASP A 116 -21.22 -12.25 8.18
N ASP A 117 -21.13 -13.42 8.79
CA ASP A 117 -20.45 -14.65 8.36
C ASP A 117 -20.97 -15.24 7.02
N ASN A 118 -21.62 -14.43 6.19
CA ASN A 118 -22.32 -14.81 4.97
C ASN A 118 -21.47 -14.78 3.70
N SER A 119 -20.25 -14.21 3.71
CA SER A 119 -19.39 -14.20 2.51
C SER A 119 -19.01 -15.61 2.04
N ILE A 120 -18.87 -16.56 2.96
CA ILE A 120 -18.60 -17.97 2.61
C ILE A 120 -19.87 -18.65 2.07
N ILE A 121 -21.04 -18.33 2.61
CA ILE A 121 -22.32 -18.90 2.17
C ILE A 121 -22.69 -18.43 0.75
N ILE A 122 -22.45 -17.15 0.43
CA ILE A 122 -22.69 -16.59 -0.91
C ILE A 122 -21.76 -17.22 -1.95
N LEU A 123 -20.48 -17.44 -1.61
CA LEU A 123 -19.52 -18.08 -2.51
C LEU A 123 -19.91 -19.55 -2.82
N ILE A 124 -20.36 -20.29 -1.81
CA ILE A 124 -20.84 -21.67 -1.96
C ILE A 124 -22.13 -21.71 -2.80
N GLY A 125 -23.04 -20.75 -2.60
CA GLY A 125 -24.29 -20.64 -3.37
C GLY A 125 -24.05 -20.39 -4.87
N ILE A 126 -23.09 -19.52 -5.22
CA ILE A 126 -22.72 -19.26 -6.62
C ILE A 126 -22.07 -20.48 -7.26
N ALA A 127 -21.19 -21.19 -6.54
CA ALA A 127 -20.55 -22.40 -7.05
C ALA A 127 -21.57 -23.52 -7.32
N LEU A 128 -22.55 -23.72 -6.43
CA LEU A 128 -23.60 -24.71 -6.63
C LEU A 128 -24.55 -24.33 -7.78
N ALA A 129 -24.86 -23.04 -7.97
CA ALA A 129 -25.69 -22.57 -9.08
C ALA A 129 -25.01 -22.78 -10.45
N ILE A 130 -23.69 -22.64 -10.55
CA ILE A 130 -22.95 -22.91 -11.80
C ILE A 130 -22.93 -24.41 -12.13
N VAL A 131 -22.73 -25.27 -11.12
CA VAL A 131 -22.64 -26.73 -11.32
C VAL A 131 -24.01 -27.36 -11.59
N PHE A 132 -25.06 -26.95 -10.86
CA PHE A 132 -26.40 -27.55 -10.97
C PHE A 132 -27.40 -26.77 -11.83
N GLY A 133 -27.16 -25.48 -12.08
CA GLY A 133 -28.00 -24.62 -12.93
C GLY A 133 -28.25 -25.18 -14.34
N PRO A 134 -27.24 -25.71 -15.05
CA PRO A 134 -27.44 -26.27 -16.38
C PRO A 134 -28.34 -27.52 -16.39
N LYS A 135 -28.34 -28.31 -15.30
CA LYS A 135 -29.18 -29.52 -15.19
C LYS A 135 -30.64 -29.19 -14.89
N LEU A 136 -30.93 -28.12 -14.15
CA LEU A 136 -32.30 -27.72 -13.83
C LEU A 136 -33.03 -27.07 -15.03
N LEU A 137 -32.31 -26.31 -15.86
CA LEU A 137 -32.88 -25.64 -17.05
C LEU A 137 -33.28 -26.61 -18.17
N LYS A 138 -32.66 -27.80 -18.25
CA LYS A 138 -33.03 -28.83 -19.25
C LYS A 138 -34.33 -29.57 -18.93
N LYS A 139 -34.82 -29.53 -17.69
CA LYS A 139 -36.06 -30.24 -17.30
C LYS A 139 -37.36 -29.50 -17.61
N ARG A 140 -37.30 -28.23 -18.02
CA ARG A 140 -38.49 -27.38 -18.23
C ARG A 140 -38.90 -27.22 -19.70
N LYS A 141 -38.26 -27.95 -20.62
CA LYS A 141 -38.70 -28.11 -22.02
C LYS A 141 -39.16 -29.55 -22.27
N ARG A 142 -40.30 -29.92 -21.69
CA ARG A 142 -41.22 -30.95 -22.19
C ARG A 142 -42.61 -30.54 -21.79
#